data_AF-L5NY40-F1
#
_entry.id   AF-L5NY40-F1
#
_cell.length_a   1.000
_cell.length_b   1.000
_cell.length_c   1.000
_cell.angle_alpha   90.00
_cell.angle_beta   90.00
_cell.angle_gamma   90.00
#
_symmetry.space_group_name_H-M   'P 1'
#
loop_
_entity.id
_entity.type
_entity.pdbx_description
1 polymer ?
#
loop_
_entity_poly.entity_id
_entity_poly.type
_entity_poly.pdbx_seq_one_letter_code
_entity_poly.pdbx_strand_id
1 'polypeptide(L)'
;MCIYGYRHPPYGIRARVSHDDGATWSREWILRDDGANYDLGYPRAAVLDDGTILATYYFNEQDDDVAVDGGQRHIAATRFDPTELLTER
;
A
#
# COMPACT_ATOMS: atom_id res chain seq x y z
N MET A 1 -2.23 -1.93 -12.81
CA MET A 1 -1.91 -1.36 -11.49
C MET A 1 -1.07 -2.35 -10.71
N CYS A 2 -0.10 -1.88 -9.94
CA CYS A 2 0.69 -2.66 -9.01
C CYS A 2 0.59 -2.03 -7.62
N ILE A 3 0.31 -2.86 -6.62
CA ILE A 3 0.33 -2.47 -5.20
C ILE A 3 1.47 -3.27 -4.57
N TYR A 4 2.32 -2.61 -3.79
CA TYR A 4 3.53 -3.22 -3.25
C TYR A 4 3.90 -2.65 -1.87
N GLY A 5 4.61 -3.45 -1.09
CA GLY A 5 5.25 -2.97 0.14
C GLY A 5 6.48 -2.13 -0.19
N TYR A 6 6.59 -0.98 0.43
CA TYR A 6 7.73 -0.08 0.33
C TYR A 6 8.59 -0.20 1.58
N ARG A 7 9.70 -0.91 1.42
CA ARG A 7 10.59 -1.33 2.52
C ARG A 7 11.76 -0.36 2.76
N HIS A 8 11.56 0.90 2.39
CA HIS A 8 12.47 2.01 2.68
C HIS A 8 11.71 3.09 3.45
N PRO A 9 12.37 3.88 4.31
CA PRO A 9 11.72 5.03 4.93
C PRO A 9 11.20 6.04 3.88
N PRO A 10 9.98 6.60 4.05
CA PRO A 10 8.98 6.24 5.05
C PRO A 10 8.28 4.92 4.70
N TYR A 11 8.36 3.92 5.59
CA TYR A 11 7.91 2.56 5.30
C TYR A 11 6.40 2.51 5.10
N GLY A 12 5.92 1.67 4.18
CA GLY A 12 4.48 1.47 4.06
C GLY A 12 4.03 0.75 2.81
N ILE A 13 2.86 1.11 2.29
CA ILE A 13 2.25 0.49 1.10
C ILE A 13 2.10 1.55 0.01
N ARG A 14 2.40 1.16 -1.22
CA ARG A 14 2.40 2.03 -2.39
C ARG A 14 1.62 1.43 -3.54
N ALA A 15 1.15 2.30 -4.43
CA ALA A 15 0.53 1.91 -5.68
C ALA A 15 1.13 2.67 -6.86
N ARG A 16 1.17 2.01 -8.01
CA ARG A 16 1.49 2.61 -9.31
C ARG A 16 0.57 2.07 -10.41
N VAL A 17 0.31 2.90 -11.40
CA VAL A 17 -0.47 2.53 -12.59
C VAL A 17 0.48 2.41 -13.78
N SER A 18 0.23 1.42 -14.62
CA SER A 18 0.81 1.32 -15.96
C SER A 18 -0.34 1.26 -16.95
N HIS A 19 -0.17 1.94 -18.08
CA HIS A 19 -1.11 1.97 -19.20
C HIS A 19 -0.58 1.23 -20.43
N ASP A 20 0.62 0.67 -20.33
CA ASP A 20 1.39 0.05 -21.40
C ASP A 20 1.94 -1.32 -20.97
N ASP A 21 1.08 -2.13 -20.35
CA ASP A 21 1.35 -3.51 -19.93
C ASP A 21 2.60 -3.67 -19.04
N GLY A 22 2.91 -2.65 -18.25
CA GLY A 22 4.01 -2.64 -17.28
C GLY A 22 5.33 -2.12 -17.83
N ALA A 23 5.38 -1.60 -19.07
CA ALA A 23 6.60 -1.04 -19.64
C ALA A 23 7.01 0.30 -18.98
N THR A 24 6.03 1.16 -18.67
CA THR A 24 6.21 2.39 -17.90
C THR A 24 5.22 2.46 -16.75
N TRP A 25 5.56 3.27 -15.75
CA TRP A 25 4.78 3.38 -14.53
C TRP A 25 4.62 4.84 -14.14
N SER A 26 3.44 5.19 -13.63
CA SER A 26 3.11 6.49 -13.07
C SER A 26 4.04 6.87 -11.91
N ARG A 27 3.87 8.09 -11.40
CA ARG A 27 4.38 8.43 -10.07
C ARG A 27 3.84 7.47 -9.02
N GLU A 28 4.59 7.36 -7.92
CA GLU A 28 4.19 6.55 -6.79
C GLU A 28 3.05 7.22 -6.02
N TRP A 29 2.06 6.42 -5.63
CA TRP A 29 0.99 6.83 -4.75
C TRP A 29 1.16 6.17 -3.38
N ILE A 30 1.00 6.96 -2.33
CA ILE A 30 1.15 6.52 -0.96
C ILE A 30 -0.20 6.04 -0.44
N LEU A 31 -0.33 4.74 -0.15
CA LEU A 31 -1.52 4.17 0.49
C LEU A 31 -1.38 4.13 2.03
N ARG A 32 -0.15 3.97 2.50
CA ARG A 32 0.30 4.02 3.91
C ARG A 32 1.76 4.45 3.92
N ASP A 33 2.19 5.32 4.83
CA ASP A 33 3.58 5.72 5.09
C ASP A 33 3.94 5.74 6.58
N ASP A 34 3.06 5.19 7.39
CA ASP A 34 3.08 5.09 8.85
C ASP A 34 3.63 3.74 9.34
N GLY A 35 4.31 2.99 8.46
CA GLY A 35 5.01 1.77 8.84
C GLY A 35 6.23 2.07 9.70
N ALA A 36 6.50 1.27 10.73
CA ALA A 36 7.66 1.47 11.60
C ALA A 36 8.97 1.01 10.96
N ASN A 37 8.94 -0.14 10.31
CA ASN A 37 10.11 -0.74 9.68
C ASN A 37 9.75 -1.54 8.41
N TYR A 38 10.76 -2.17 7.82
CA TYR A 38 10.67 -2.88 6.55
C TYR A 38 9.82 -4.16 6.60
N ASP A 39 9.37 -4.62 7.77
CA ASP A 39 8.60 -5.84 7.95
C ASP A 39 7.12 -5.63 7.65
N LEU A 40 6.82 -5.32 6.39
CA LEU A 40 5.47 -5.08 5.88
C LEU A 40 5.33 -5.49 4.40
N GLY A 41 4.09 -5.55 3.91
CA GLY A 41 3.76 -5.75 2.50
C GLY A 41 2.95 -7.03 2.20
N TYR A 42 3.40 -7.79 1.19
CA TYR A 42 2.67 -8.91 0.57
C TYR A 42 1.19 -8.60 0.25
N PRO A 43 0.92 -7.53 -0.51
CA PRO A 43 -0.44 -7.11 -0.75
C PRO A 43 -1.22 -8.11 -1.62
N ARG A 44 -2.52 -8.21 -1.32
CA ARG A 44 -3.56 -8.76 -2.18
C ARG A 44 -4.60 -7.67 -2.39
N ALA A 45 -5.19 -7.61 -3.58
CA ALA A 45 -6.20 -6.61 -3.88
C ALA A 45 -7.36 -7.20 -4.67
N ALA A 46 -8.55 -6.66 -4.40
CA ALA A 46 -9.77 -6.97 -5.14
C ALA A 46 -10.52 -5.67 -5.44
N VAL A 47 -11.20 -5.64 -6.59
CA VAL A 47 -12.17 -4.60 -6.92
C VAL A 47 -13.49 -4.98 -6.25
N LEU A 48 -14.09 -4.02 -5.55
CA LEU A 48 -15.39 -4.17 -4.91
C LEU A 48 -16.53 -3.77 -5.86
N ASP A 49 -17.77 -4.12 -5.50
CA ASP A 49 -18.95 -3.87 -6.34
C ASP A 49 -19.20 -2.39 -6.66
N ASP A 50 -18.72 -1.47 -5.81
CA ASP A 50 -18.82 -0.03 -6.03
C ASP A 50 -17.65 0.57 -6.84
N GLY A 51 -16.75 -0.28 -7.36
CA GLY A 51 -15.60 0.12 -8.15
C GLY A 51 -14.37 0.54 -7.34
N THR A 52 -14.46 0.62 -6.01
CA THR A 52 -13.28 0.86 -5.16
C THR A 52 -12.38 -0.37 -5.09
N ILE A 53 -11.11 -0.18 -4.74
CA ILE A 53 -10.16 -1.28 -4.52
C ILE A 53 -9.95 -1.45 -3.02
N LEU A 54 -10.04 -2.70 -2.55
CA LEU A 54 -9.59 -3.10 -1.23
C LEU A 54 -8.22 -3.79 -1.36
N ALA A 55 -7.17 -3.15 -0.83
CA ALA A 55 -5.84 -3.73 -0.75
C ALA A 55 -5.56 -4.18 0.68
N THR A 56 -5.34 -5.48 0.88
CA THR A 56 -4.99 -6.10 2.17
C THR A 56 -3.52 -6.49 2.19
N TYR A 57 -2.85 -6.31 3.32
CA TYR A 57 -1.41 -6.57 3.47
C TYR A 57 -1.09 -6.86 4.94
N TYR A 58 0.05 -7.48 5.22
CA TYR A 58 0.56 -7.51 6.59
C TYR A 58 1.33 -6.22 6.89
N PHE A 59 1.22 -5.74 8.12
CA PHE A 59 1.71 -4.41 8.50
C PHE A 59 2.23 -4.35 9.93
N ASN A 60 2.95 -3.28 10.22
CA ASN A 60 3.50 -2.87 11.50
C ASN A 60 3.41 -1.33 11.56
N GLU A 61 3.20 -0.73 12.73
CA GLU A 61 2.92 0.72 12.86
C GLU A 61 3.95 1.41 13.76
N GLN A 62 4.28 2.67 13.44
CA GLN A 62 5.25 3.48 14.22
C GLN A 62 4.81 3.70 15.66
N ASP A 63 3.50 3.82 15.90
CA ASP A 63 2.91 4.22 17.17
C ASP A 63 2.15 3.07 17.85
N ASP A 64 2.83 1.93 18.04
CA ASP A 64 2.28 0.74 18.70
C ASP A 64 2.73 0.67 20.19
N ASP A 65 1.81 0.31 21.08
CA ASP A 65 2.04 0.21 22.54
C ASP A 65 2.94 -0.99 22.94
N VAL A 66 3.16 -1.94 22.04
CA VAL A 66 4.01 -3.10 22.27
C VAL A 66 5.48 -2.73 22.03
N ALA A 67 6.29 -2.85 23.09
CA ALA A 67 7.72 -2.52 23.11
C ALA A 67 8.61 -3.50 22.31
N VAL A 68 8.31 -3.69 21.04
CA VAL A 68 9.13 -4.38 20.03
C VAL A 68 9.26 -3.46 18.81
N ASP A 69 10.33 -3.57 18.04
CA ASP A 69 10.54 -2.76 16.84
C ASP A 69 9.35 -2.93 15.85
N GLY A 70 8.50 -1.90 15.75
CA GLY A 70 7.26 -1.86 14.97
C GLY A 70 6.06 -2.57 15.59
N GLY A 71 6.09 -2.90 16.88
CA GLY A 71 4.91 -3.41 17.58
C GLY A 71 4.31 -4.70 17.02
N GLN A 72 3.00 -4.85 17.15
CA GLN A 72 2.28 -6.03 16.71
C GLN A 72 2.17 -6.09 15.18
N ARG A 73 2.55 -7.24 14.59
CA ARG A 73 2.24 -7.54 13.19
C ARG A 73 0.79 -7.97 13.05
N HIS A 74 0.09 -7.37 12.10
CA HIS A 74 -1.31 -7.63 11.86
C HIS A 74 -1.62 -7.58 10.36
N ILE A 75 -2.82 -8.01 9.97
CA ILE A 75 -3.33 -7.79 8.62
C ILE A 75 -4.12 -6.48 8.63
N ALA A 76 -3.68 -5.53 7.81
CA ALA A 76 -4.33 -4.26 7.59
C ALA A 76 -4.91 -4.19 6.18
N ALA A 77 -5.72 -3.17 5.92
CA ALA A 77 -6.23 -2.88 4.59
C ALA A 77 -6.39 -1.39 4.33
N THR A 78 -6.16 -0.98 3.07
CA THR A 78 -6.54 0.34 2.55
C THR A 78 -7.63 0.13 1.51
N ARG A 79 -8.73 0.88 1.64
CA ARG A 79 -9.75 0.99 0.59
C ARG A 79 -9.62 2.37 -0.07
N PHE A 80 -9.60 2.41 -1.39
CA PHE A 80 -9.43 3.66 -2.14
C PHE A 80 -10.17 3.63 -3.48
N ASP A 81 -10.51 4.80 -4.01
CA ASP A 81 -11.07 4.95 -5.35
C ASP A 81 -9.91 4.93 -6.37
N PRO A 82 -9.87 3.97 -7.32
CA PRO A 82 -8.79 3.91 -8.29
C PRO A 82 -8.79 5.09 -9.28
N THR A 83 -9.90 5.81 -9.46
CA THR A 83 -9.97 6.95 -10.39
C THR A 83 -9.07 8.11 -9.95
N GLU A 84 -8.85 8.26 -8.64
CA GLU A 84 -7.87 9.20 -8.10
C GLU A 84 -6.47 8.91 -8.66
N LEU A 85 -6.12 7.62 -8.82
CA LEU A 85 -4.82 7.18 -9.34
C LEU A 85 -4.69 7.31 -10.87
N LEU A 86 -5.82 7.32 -11.59
CA LEU A 86 -5.87 7.25 -13.06
C LEU A 86 -5.88 8.63 -13.74
N THR A 87 -6.05 9.71 -12.98
CA THR A 87 -6.20 11.06 -13.53
C THR A 87 -4.87 11.79 -13.74
N GLU A 88 -3.77 11.27 -13.21
CA GLU A 88 -2.47 11.91 -13.26
C GLU A 88 -1.55 11.21 -14.27
N ARG A 89 -1.32 11.89 -15.39
CA ARG A 89 -0.31 11.53 -16.40
C ARG A 89 1.06 12.05 -16.01
#